data_AF-A0A5J4S0E9-F1
#
_entry.id   AF-A0A5J4S0E9-F1
#
_cell.length_a   1.000
_cell.length_b   1.000
_cell.length_c   1.000
_cell.angle_alpha   90.00
_cell.angle_beta   90.00
_cell.angle_gamma   90.00
#
_symmetry.space_group_name_H-M   'P 1'
#
loop_
_entity.id
_entity.type
_entity.pdbx_description
1 polymer ?
#
loop_
_entity_poly.entity_id
_entity_poly.type
_entity_poly.pdbx_seq_one_letter_code
_entity_poly.pdbx_strand_id
1 'polypeptide(L)' 'MRVIGGIYKRRRFEIPHSFKARPTTDFAKENLFNVLSNYMDFNSLSALDLFSGTGSIGMELLSRGCEKVVCVEKDKMH' A
#
# COMPACT_ATOMS: atom_id res chain seq x y z
N MET A 1 -7.87 7.82 -1.41
CA MET A 1 -7.76 6.38 -1.05
C MET A 1 -7.71 6.21 0.46
N ARG A 2 -7.74 4.97 0.99
CA ARG A 2 -7.54 4.71 2.42
C ARG A 2 -6.66 3.49 2.70
N VAL A 3 -6.10 3.48 3.91
CA VAL A 3 -5.45 2.31 4.53
C VAL A 3 -6.53 1.42 5.18
N ILE A 4 -6.46 0.12 4.95
CA ILE A 4 -7.47 -0.87 5.31
C ILE A 4 -7.20 -1.49 6.68
N GLY A 5 -5.96 -1.87 6.95
CA GLY A 5 -5.53 -2.57 8.17
C GLY A 5 -4.31 -1.93 8.84
N GLY A 6 -3.85 -2.55 9.93
CA GLY A 6 -2.66 -2.10 10.66
C GLY A 6 -2.84 -0.83 11.51
N ILE A 7 -1.72 -0.23 11.93
CA ILE A 7 -1.68 0.91 12.87
C ILE A 7 -2.24 2.21 12.27
N TYR A 8 -2.26 2.33 10.95
CA TYR A 8 -2.81 3.47 10.22
C TYR A 8 -4.20 3.18 9.63
N LYS A 9 -4.87 2.11 10.08
CA LYS A 9 -6.20 1.71 9.64
C LYS A 9 -7.18 2.89 9.59
N ARG A 10 -7.96 2.96 8.50
CA ARG A 10 -8.96 4.00 8.16
C ARG A 10 -8.39 5.38 7.86
N ARG A 11 -7.08 5.62 7.95
CA ARG A 11 -6.50 6.89 7.46
C ARG A 11 -6.72 7.03 5.97
N ARG A 12 -7.18 8.21 5.57
CA ARG A 12 -7.38 8.60 4.17
C ARG A 12 -6.19 9.44 3.73
N PHE A 13 -5.87 9.35 2.45
CA PHE A 13 -4.93 10.23 1.79
C PHE A 13 -5.49 10.64 0.44
N GLU A 14 -5.20 11.88 0.09
CA GLU A 14 -5.62 12.50 -1.15
C GLU A 14 -4.66 12.11 -2.26
N ILE A 15 -5.23 11.95 -3.45
CA ILE A 15 -4.47 11.67 -4.67
C ILE A 15 -4.79 12.82 -5.61
N PRO A 16 -3.79 13.38 -6.31
CA PRO A 16 -4.02 14.43 -7.28
C PRO A 16 -5.12 14.04 -8.28
N HIS A 17 -6.05 14.95 -8.55
CA HIS A 17 -7.11 14.72 -9.56
C HIS A 17 -6.56 14.43 -10.96
N SER A 18 -5.31 14.84 -11.23
CA SER A 18 -4.58 14.58 -12.46
C SER A 18 -4.03 13.15 -12.59
N PHE A 19 -4.12 12.32 -11.54
CA PHE A 19 -3.58 10.97 -11.54
C PHE A 19 -4.39 10.07 -12.50
N LYS A 20 -3.73 9.59 -13.56
CA LYS A 20 -4.36 8.78 -14.62
C LYS A 20 -3.93 7.32 -14.52
N ALA A 21 -4.43 6.62 -13.51
CA ALA A 21 -4.37 5.16 -13.49
C ALA A 21 -5.63 4.55 -12.86
N ARG A 22 -5.86 3.27 -13.13
CA ARG A 22 -6.93 2.51 -12.49
C ARG A 22 -6.49 2.16 -11.06
N PRO A 23 -7.12 2.72 -10.01
CA PRO A 23 -6.70 2.44 -8.64
C PRO A 23 -7.03 0.99 -8.25
N THR A 24 -6.18 0.39 -7.44
CA THR A 24 -6.49 -0.88 -6.76
C THR A 24 -7.64 -0.65 -5.79
N THR A 25 -8.70 -1.44 -5.93
CA THR A 25 -9.89 -1.31 -5.06
C THR A 25 -9.57 -1.72 -3.64
N ASP A 26 -10.32 -1.17 -2.68
CA ASP A 26 -10.23 -1.57 -1.27
C ASP A 26 -10.41 -3.09 -1.11
N PHE A 27 -11.36 -3.69 -1.84
CA PHE A 27 -11.61 -5.13 -1.81
C PHE A 27 -10.40 -5.95 -2.32
N ALA A 28 -9.78 -5.55 -3.42
CA ALA A 28 -8.61 -6.24 -3.95
C ALA A 28 -7.43 -6.13 -2.96
N LYS A 29 -7.22 -4.95 -2.38
CA LYS A 29 -6.17 -4.71 -1.38
C LYS A 29 -6.40 -5.54 -0.12
N GLU A 30 -7.62 -5.52 0.43
CA GLU A 30 -7.96 -6.29 1.62
C GLU A 30 -7.69 -7.77 1.44
N ASN A 31 -8.13 -8.36 0.32
CA ASN A 31 -7.89 -9.78 0.03
C ASN A 31 -6.40 -10.10 -0.15
N LEU A 32 -5.64 -9.25 -0.85
CA LEU A 32 -4.19 -9.42 -0.98
C LEU A 32 -3.52 -9.53 0.39
N PHE A 33 -3.80 -8.59 1.29
CA PHE A 33 -3.19 -8.62 2.61
C PHE A 33 -3.75 -9.69 3.53
N ASN A 34 -5.02 -10.10 3.36
CA ASN A 34 -5.56 -11.27 4.07
C ASN A 34 -4.80 -12.54 3.70
N VAL A 35 -4.50 -12.74 2.41
CA VAL A 35 -3.66 -13.85 1.96
C VAL A 35 -2.27 -13.74 2.57
N LEU A 36 -1.58 -12.61 2.40
CA LEU A 36 -0.22 -12.43 2.91
C LEU A 36 -0.11 -12.59 4.44
N SER A 37 -1.08 -12.10 5.21
CA SER A 37 -1.09 -12.23 6.68
C SER A 37 -1.17 -13.68 7.16
N ASN A 38 -1.63 -14.61 6.32
CA ASN A 38 -1.62 -16.05 6.63
C ASN A 38 -0.27 -16.72 6.33
N TYR A 39 0.58 -16.11 5.50
CA TYR A 39 1.88 -16.64 5.12
C TYR A 39 3.04 -16.05 5.93
N MET A 40 2.90 -14.82 6.40
CA MET A 40 3.98 -14.10 7.08
C MET A 40 3.48 -13.08 8.08
N ASP A 41 4.28 -12.85 9.13
CA ASP A 41 4.18 -11.66 9.97
C ASP A 41 4.95 -10.51 9.30
N PHE A 42 4.35 -9.32 9.26
CA PHE A 42 4.95 -8.14 8.63
C PHE A 42 6.00 -7.46 9.51
N ASN A 43 6.01 -7.75 10.82
CA ASN A 43 6.95 -7.16 11.77
C ASN A 43 8.41 -7.43 11.36
N SER A 44 9.24 -6.38 11.38
CA SER A 44 10.67 -6.43 11.01
C SER A 44 10.97 -6.82 9.55
N LEU A 45 9.96 -6.85 8.68
CA LEU A 45 10.18 -7.07 7.25
C LEU A 45 10.50 -5.77 6.51
N SER A 46 11.34 -5.91 5.49
CA SER A 46 11.51 -4.89 4.46
C SER A 46 10.75 -5.30 3.20
N ALA A 47 10.08 -4.35 2.55
CA ALA A 47 9.35 -4.59 1.31
C ALA A 47 9.74 -3.63 0.19
N LEU A 48 9.51 -4.08 -1.05
CA LEU A 48 9.70 -3.32 -2.28
C LEU A 48 8.37 -3.28 -3.04
N ASP A 49 7.82 -2.08 -3.22
CA ASP A 49 6.60 -1.83 -3.98
C ASP A 49 6.99 -1.26 -5.36
N LEU A 50 6.92 -2.09 -6.39
CA LEU A 50 7.25 -1.70 -7.77
C LEU A 50 5.99 -1.23 -8.49
N PHE A 51 6.13 -0.17 -9.29
CA PHE A 51 4.99 0.52 -9.93
C PHE A 51 3.99 0.99 -8.87
N SER A 52 4.54 1.63 -7.82
CA SER A 52 3.77 1.94 -6.62
C SER A 52 2.58 2.86 -6.90
N GLY A 53 2.60 3.61 -8.02
CA GLY A 53 1.61 4.61 -8.35
C GLY A 53 1.36 5.51 -7.15
N THR A 54 0.09 5.60 -6.73
CA THR A 54 -0.37 6.31 -5.52
C THR A 54 0.28 5.90 -4.18
N GLY A 55 1.14 4.89 -4.15
CA GLY A 55 1.79 4.36 -2.94
C GLY A 55 0.86 3.54 -2.04
N SER A 56 -0.31 3.15 -2.55
CA SER A 56 -1.37 2.60 -1.70
C SER A 56 -1.08 1.22 -1.12
N ILE A 57 -0.26 0.40 -1.79
CA ILE A 57 0.18 -0.91 -1.32
C ILE A 57 1.33 -0.72 -0.32
N GLY A 58 2.31 0.10 -0.66
CA GLY A 58 3.41 0.45 0.26
C GLY A 58 2.93 1.03 1.60
N MET A 59 1.94 1.91 1.59
CA MET A 59 1.33 2.44 2.82
C MET A 59 0.63 1.36 3.66
N GLU A 60 0.05 0.35 3.03
CA GLU A 60 -0.60 -0.76 3.72
C GLU A 60 0.44 -1.71 4.33
N LEU A 61 1.57 -1.95 3.64
CA LEU A 61 2.73 -2.69 4.17
C LEU A 61 3.31 -2.01 5.41
N LEU A 62 3.56 -0.69 5.34
CA LEU A 62 4.03 0.09 6.50
C LEU A 62 3.03 0.04 7.65
N SER A 63 1.73 0.21 7.36
CA SER A 63 0.69 0.16 8.38
C SER A 63 0.65 -1.19 9.12
N ARG A 64 0.98 -2.28 8.43
CA ARG A 64 0.91 -3.64 9.00
C ARG A 64 2.16 -4.07 9.75
N GLY A 65 3.23 -3.27 9.75
CA GLY A 65 4.41 -3.50 10.59
C GLY A 65 5.72 -3.68 9.84
N CYS A 66 5.75 -3.54 8.50
CA CYS A 66 7.02 -3.50 7.77
C CYS A 66 7.86 -2.32 8.26
N GLU A 67 9.12 -2.57 8.60
CA GLU A 67 10.04 -1.56 9.13
C GLU A 67 10.44 -0.56 8.03
N LYS A 68 10.63 -1.08 6.81
CA LYS A 68 11.01 -0.28 5.65
C LYS A 68 10.26 -0.73 4.42
N VAL A 69 9.74 0.23 3.68
CA VAL A 69 9.14 -0.01 2.37
C VAL A 69 9.77 0.93 1.36
N VAL A 70 10.34 0.36 0.31
CA VAL A 70 10.88 1.11 -0.83
C VAL A 70 9.84 1.11 -1.93
N CYS A 71 9.39 2.28 -2.34
CA CYS A 71 8.44 2.45 -3.44
C CYS A 71 9.20 2.92 -4.68
N VAL A 72 8.95 2.29 -5.82
CA VAL A 72 9.53 2.67 -7.11
C VAL A 72 8.41 2.99 -8.09
N GLU A 73 8.38 4.23 -8.55
CA GLU A 73 7.48 4.72 -9.58
C GLU A 73 8.28 5.48 -10.64
N LYS A 74 7.90 5.27 -11.90
CA LYS A 74 8.56 5.88 -13.05
C LYS A 74 7.96 7.25 -13.37
N ASP A 75 6.64 7.37 -13.27
CA ASP A 75 5.97 8.62 -13.58
C ASP A 75 6.09 9.60 -12.39
N LYS A 76 6.63 10.78 -12.65
CA LYS A 76 6.82 11.81 -11.62
C LYS A 76 5.51 12.36 -11.08
N MET A 77 4.41 12.22 -11.82
CA MET A 77 3.08 12.67 -11.40
C MET A 77 2.33 11.63 -10.56
N HIS A 78 2.92 10.45 -10.38
CA HIS A 78 2.30 9.32 -9.70
C HIS A 78 2.80 9.14 -8.26
#